data_AF-A0A7C9BSA0-F1
#
_entry.id   AF-A0A7C9BSA0-F1
#
_cell.length_a   1.000
_cell.length_b   1.000
_cell.length_c   1.000
_cell.angle_alpha   90.00
_cell.angle_beta   90.00
_cell.angle_gamma   90.00
#
_symmetry.space_group_name_H-M   'P 1'
#
loop_
_entity.id
_entity.type
_entity.pdbx_description
1 polymer ?
#
loop_
_entity_poly.entity_id
_entity_poly.type
_entity_poly.pdbx_seq_one_letter_code
_entity_poly.pdbx_strand_id
1 'polypeptide(L)'
;MNDNNRLVDEENDQDVSTDAAQTANWPAIAAFNGKLYLVYKDQKTTKMQYQTYNGTDWSRPTPVNNIDTTNQAIALAAFNANLYMAHKGSGADTQVYFNSTNGSQWGNDRGVQNCKSDNPVALADFKTKLYLAFKQASSNNIYTTTFNGSSWAPSPTPVLSGVAKTTQAVALAAFGTKLYLAHKGASDSKIFYTSSSDGINWVQENIVRPEVVSTTVPVALAAFKGNLYLAYKGSPDSNTNIYYTWTSDGVNWQFPMELLLGIPQTNAPVSLAVLNNKLYLAHQSATDSSIFYTSTSDGINWQPDLAIPYASMEEQ
;
A
#
# COMPACT_ATOMS: atom_id res chain seq x y z
N MET A 1 25.36 -2.35 -55.88
CA MET A 1 24.02 -2.95 -55.99
C MET A 1 23.89 -3.97 -54.87
N ASN A 2 23.04 -3.63 -53.90
CA ASN A 2 22.32 -4.44 -52.90
C ASN A 2 23.18 -5.35 -52.00
N ASP A 3 23.30 -5.18 -50.68
CA ASP A 3 22.41 -4.63 -49.64
C ASP A 3 20.97 -5.16 -49.72
N ASN A 4 20.77 -6.34 -49.11
CA ASN A 4 19.63 -6.65 -48.22
C ASN A 4 19.69 -8.13 -47.79
N ASN A 5 20.13 -8.38 -46.56
CA ASN A 5 19.48 -9.41 -45.75
C ASN A 5 19.49 -8.97 -44.30
N ARG A 6 18.37 -8.37 -43.90
CA ARG A 6 18.10 -7.77 -42.59
C ARG A 6 17.05 -8.64 -41.90
N LEU A 7 17.28 -8.88 -40.60
CA LEU A 7 16.34 -9.36 -39.57
C LEU A 7 16.06 -10.88 -39.64
N VAL A 8 16.10 -11.63 -38.55
CA VAL A 8 15.51 -11.32 -37.23
C VAL A 8 16.38 -11.93 -36.12
N ASP A 9 16.96 -11.08 -35.27
CA ASP A 9 17.40 -11.54 -33.95
C ASP A 9 16.17 -11.45 -33.04
N GLU A 10 15.68 -12.61 -32.59
CA GLU A 10 14.71 -12.68 -31.50
C GLU A 10 15.39 -12.15 -30.23
N GLU A 11 15.13 -10.88 -29.90
CA GLU A 11 15.39 -10.37 -28.56
C GLU A 11 14.49 -11.14 -27.59
N ASN A 12 15.11 -12.14 -26.97
CA ASN A 12 14.60 -12.87 -25.83
C ASN A 12 14.57 -11.88 -24.65
N ASP A 13 13.49 -11.11 -24.56
CA ASP A 13 13.19 -10.16 -23.48
C ASP A 13 12.84 -10.96 -22.21
N GLN A 14 13.85 -11.62 -21.65
CA GLN A 14 13.82 -12.19 -20.32
C GLN A 14 14.06 -11.02 -19.37
N ASP A 15 12.96 -10.39 -18.94
CA ASP A 15 12.91 -9.48 -17.81
C ASP A 15 13.40 -10.23 -16.55
N VAL A 16 14.69 -10.09 -16.26
CA VAL A 16 15.35 -10.63 -15.06
C VAL A 16 15.12 -9.70 -13.86
N SER A 17 13.87 -9.29 -13.61
CA SER A 17 13.47 -8.62 -12.37
C SER A 17 13.24 -9.64 -11.24
N THR A 18 14.24 -10.48 -10.93
CA THR A 18 14.01 -11.68 -10.11
C THR A 18 14.51 -11.68 -8.66
N ASP A 19 14.97 -10.58 -8.06
CA ASP A 19 15.26 -10.60 -6.60
C ASP A 19 14.85 -9.34 -5.82
N ALA A 20 15.05 -8.13 -6.35
CA ALA A 20 14.79 -6.90 -5.59
C ALA A 20 13.29 -6.62 -5.30
N ALA A 21 12.36 -7.18 -6.08
CA ALA A 21 10.92 -6.99 -5.85
C ALA A 21 10.37 -7.94 -4.76
N GLN A 22 11.10 -9.00 -4.40
CA GLN A 22 10.66 -10.02 -3.43
C GLN A 22 11.05 -9.68 -1.97
N THR A 23 11.70 -8.54 -1.73
CA THR A 23 12.22 -8.12 -0.41
C THR A 23 11.59 -6.85 0.16
N ALA A 24 10.80 -6.10 -0.62
CA ALA A 24 10.23 -4.83 -0.19
C ALA A 24 9.28 -5.00 1.00
N ASN A 25 9.67 -4.41 2.14
CA ASN A 25 8.92 -4.41 3.39
C ASN A 25 8.70 -2.95 3.80
N TRP A 26 7.49 -2.59 4.21
CA TRP A 26 7.18 -1.20 4.61
C TRP A 26 6.12 -1.20 5.72
N PRO A 27 6.07 -0.12 6.53
CA PRO A 27 5.21 -0.10 7.69
C PRO A 27 3.76 0.05 7.25
N ALA A 28 2.85 -0.74 7.80
CA ALA A 28 1.41 -0.57 7.60
C ALA A 28 0.82 0.21 8.78
N ILE A 29 0.05 1.27 8.53
CA ILE A 29 -0.65 2.00 9.59
C ILE A 29 -2.16 2.07 9.35
N ALA A 30 -2.95 1.97 10.41
CA ALA A 30 -4.40 2.18 10.39
C ALA A 30 -4.90 2.69 11.74
N ALA A 31 -5.94 3.51 11.73
CA ALA A 31 -6.61 3.93 12.96
C ALA A 31 -7.68 2.92 13.38
N PHE A 32 -7.70 2.56 14.65
CA PHE A 32 -8.69 1.65 15.23
C PHE A 32 -8.84 1.91 16.73
N ASN A 33 -10.07 1.96 17.24
CA ASN A 33 -10.38 2.19 18.66
C ASN A 33 -9.61 3.36 19.30
N GLY A 34 -9.53 4.49 18.59
CA GLY A 34 -8.88 5.72 19.08
C GLY A 34 -7.35 5.66 19.13
N LYS A 35 -6.72 4.62 18.57
CA LYS A 35 -5.27 4.47 18.47
C LYS A 35 -4.84 4.33 17.01
N LEU A 36 -3.58 4.67 16.74
CA LEU A 36 -2.92 4.26 15.50
C LEU A 36 -2.29 2.89 15.75
N TYR A 37 -2.54 1.94 14.87
CA TYR A 37 -1.85 0.66 14.84
C TYR A 37 -0.79 0.72 13.76
N LEU A 38 0.44 0.40 14.12
CA LEU A 38 1.54 0.10 13.20
C LEU A 38 1.74 -1.40 13.21
N VAL A 39 1.74 -2.04 12.03
CA VAL A 39 2.12 -3.44 11.87
C VAL A 39 3.23 -3.54 10.82
N TYR A 40 4.25 -4.34 11.12
CA TYR A 40 5.43 -4.50 10.29
C TYR A 40 6.03 -5.89 10.50
N LYS A 41 6.75 -6.39 9.50
CA LYS A 41 7.58 -7.59 9.67
C LYS A 41 8.80 -7.25 10.53
N ASP A 42 9.12 -8.14 11.46
CA ASP A 42 10.30 -8.09 12.31
C ASP A 42 11.61 -8.11 11.52
N GLN A 43 12.63 -7.42 12.02
CA GLN A 43 13.93 -7.27 11.36
C GLN A 43 14.65 -8.62 11.12
N LYS A 44 14.57 -9.56 12.08
CA LYS A 44 15.40 -10.77 12.08
C LYS A 44 14.63 -12.03 11.73
N THR A 45 13.32 -11.94 11.63
CA THR A 45 12.42 -13.09 11.46
C THR A 45 11.34 -12.78 10.43
N THR A 46 10.60 -13.79 10.01
CA THR A 46 9.38 -13.60 9.20
C THR A 46 8.14 -13.31 10.07
N LYS A 47 8.32 -13.04 11.37
CA LYS A 47 7.21 -12.75 12.30
C LYS A 47 6.75 -11.32 12.14
N MET A 48 5.48 -11.09 12.44
CA MET A 48 4.86 -9.78 12.38
C MET A 48 4.78 -9.18 13.78
N GLN A 49 5.17 -7.92 13.91
CA GLN A 49 5.10 -7.14 15.14
C GLN A 49 4.08 -6.03 14.96
N TYR A 50 3.46 -5.62 16.06
CA TYR A 50 2.63 -4.42 16.09
C TYR A 50 2.98 -3.52 17.26
N GLN A 51 2.73 -2.22 17.06
CA GLN A 51 2.76 -1.19 18.09
C GLN A 51 1.49 -0.35 17.99
N THR A 52 1.10 0.28 19.10
CA THR A 52 -0.04 1.19 19.13
C THR A 52 0.38 2.57 19.63
N TYR A 53 -0.16 3.61 19.02
CA TYR A 53 0.01 5.00 19.44
C TYR A 53 -1.30 5.54 20.01
N ASN A 54 -1.24 6.11 21.21
CA ASN A 54 -2.42 6.65 21.90
C ASN A 54 -2.63 8.17 21.69
N GLY A 55 -1.82 8.81 20.85
CA GLY A 55 -1.80 10.27 20.70
C GLY A 55 -0.66 10.96 21.44
N THR A 56 0.10 10.24 22.26
CA THR A 56 1.26 10.75 22.99
C THR A 56 2.45 9.82 22.87
N ASP A 57 2.27 8.53 23.15
CA ASP A 57 3.33 7.53 23.21
C ASP A 57 3.02 6.29 22.36
N TRP A 58 4.09 5.68 21.85
CA TRP A 58 4.05 4.36 21.22
C TRP A 58 4.26 3.26 22.26
N SER A 59 3.47 2.19 22.19
CA SER A 59 3.68 0.97 22.98
C SER A 59 4.93 0.21 22.52
N ARG A 60 5.48 -0.68 23.36
CA ARG A 60 6.57 -1.58 22.90
C ARG A 60 6.10 -2.52 21.78
N PRO A 61 7.02 -2.97 20.90
CA PRO A 61 6.73 -4.01 19.91
C PRO A 61 6.14 -5.25 20.59
N THR A 62 5.04 -5.75 20.03
CA THR A 62 4.36 -6.97 20.48
C THR A 62 4.11 -7.87 19.27
N PRO A 63 4.37 -9.19 19.34
CA PRO A 63 4.05 -10.08 18.23
C PRO A 63 2.56 -10.05 17.91
N VAL A 64 2.20 -10.05 16.62
CA VAL A 64 0.80 -10.24 16.18
C VAL A 64 0.29 -11.57 16.75
N ASN A 65 1.01 -12.67 16.48
CA ASN A 65 0.87 -13.95 17.16
C ASN A 65 2.18 -14.77 16.98
N ASN A 66 2.19 -16.00 17.49
CA ASN A 66 3.40 -16.83 17.49
C ASN A 66 3.56 -17.74 16.26
N ILE A 67 2.56 -17.80 15.37
CA ILE A 67 2.52 -18.80 14.30
C ILE A 67 2.62 -18.15 12.92
N ASP A 68 1.95 -17.04 12.69
CA ASP A 68 1.79 -16.44 11.38
C ASP A 68 3.07 -15.71 10.95
N THR A 69 3.34 -15.73 9.65
CA THR A 69 4.57 -15.20 9.08
C THR A 69 4.37 -14.62 7.69
N THR A 70 5.13 -13.59 7.37
CA THR A 70 5.22 -13.02 6.01
C THR A 70 6.64 -12.55 5.74
N ASN A 71 7.01 -12.47 4.46
CA ASN A 71 8.27 -11.88 4.01
C ASN A 71 8.07 -10.50 3.36
N GLN A 72 6.85 -9.95 3.42
CA GLN A 72 6.40 -8.82 2.61
C GLN A 72 5.54 -7.87 3.45
N ALA A 73 5.28 -6.69 2.91
CA ALA A 73 4.44 -5.69 3.59
C ALA A 73 2.99 -6.15 3.81
N ILE A 74 2.35 -5.48 4.77
CA ILE A 74 1.07 -5.85 5.35
C ILE A 74 0.01 -4.79 4.97
N ALA A 75 -1.24 -5.19 4.81
CA ALA A 75 -2.38 -4.29 4.69
C ALA A 75 -3.17 -4.22 5.99
N LEU A 76 -3.67 -3.05 6.35
CA LEU A 76 -4.54 -2.84 7.51
C LEU A 76 -5.78 -2.02 7.14
N ALA A 77 -6.93 -2.40 7.66
CA ALA A 77 -8.14 -1.57 7.62
C ALA A 77 -9.07 -1.89 8.78
N ALA A 78 -9.63 -0.86 9.41
CA ALA A 78 -10.71 -1.02 10.36
C ALA A 78 -12.00 -1.34 9.59
N PHE A 79 -12.74 -2.36 10.04
CA PHE A 79 -14.04 -2.71 9.47
C PHE A 79 -14.95 -3.27 10.56
N ASN A 80 -16.15 -2.72 10.67
CA ASN A 80 -17.06 -2.98 11.79
C ASN A 80 -16.34 -2.76 13.14
N ALA A 81 -16.32 -3.78 14.02
CA ALA A 81 -15.73 -3.72 15.36
C ALA A 81 -14.29 -4.26 15.43
N ASN A 82 -13.64 -4.50 14.30
CA ASN A 82 -12.30 -5.11 14.26
C ASN A 82 -11.34 -4.33 13.36
N LEU A 83 -10.05 -4.44 13.66
CA LEU A 83 -8.97 -4.14 12.73
C LEU A 83 -8.62 -5.42 11.98
N TYR A 84 -8.67 -5.38 10.65
CA TYR A 84 -8.28 -6.48 9.79
C TYR A 84 -6.87 -6.28 9.27
N MET A 85 -6.13 -7.38 9.18
CA MET A 85 -4.84 -7.47 8.53
C MET A 85 -4.93 -8.44 7.36
N ALA A 86 -4.27 -8.13 6.25
CA ALA A 86 -4.07 -9.07 5.15
C ALA A 86 -2.65 -8.99 4.60
N HIS A 87 -2.12 -10.13 4.13
CA HIS A 87 -0.79 -10.23 3.56
C HIS A 87 -0.68 -11.47 2.68
N LYS A 88 0.37 -11.56 1.85
CA LYS A 88 0.72 -12.81 1.17
C LYS A 88 1.46 -13.75 2.15
N GLY A 89 1.41 -15.05 1.88
CA GLY A 89 2.19 -16.06 2.62
C GLY A 89 3.71 -15.91 2.47
N SER A 90 4.48 -16.49 3.39
CA SER A 90 5.95 -16.38 3.34
C SER A 90 6.58 -17.23 2.22
N GLY A 91 7.74 -16.79 1.70
CA GLY A 91 8.50 -17.54 0.69
C GLY A 91 7.73 -17.64 -0.64
N ALA A 92 7.71 -18.84 -1.22
CA ALA A 92 7.02 -19.12 -2.49
C ALA A 92 5.48 -19.23 -2.36
N ASP A 93 4.93 -19.14 -1.13
CA ASP A 93 3.48 -19.13 -0.94
C ASP A 93 2.90 -17.81 -1.48
N THR A 94 1.98 -17.95 -2.44
CA THR A 94 1.26 -16.83 -3.04
C THR A 94 -0.14 -16.68 -2.46
N GLN A 95 -0.58 -17.56 -1.57
CA GLN A 95 -1.89 -17.45 -0.93
C GLN A 95 -1.98 -16.13 -0.15
N VAL A 96 -3.10 -15.42 -0.34
CA VAL A 96 -3.42 -14.25 0.49
C VAL A 96 -4.08 -14.74 1.77
N TYR A 97 -3.57 -14.32 2.91
CA TYR A 97 -4.13 -14.59 4.22
C TYR A 97 -4.72 -13.31 4.82
N PHE A 98 -5.65 -13.50 5.76
CA PHE A 98 -6.16 -12.43 6.59
C PHE A 98 -6.38 -12.92 8.01
N ASN A 99 -6.27 -11.98 8.96
CA ASN A 99 -6.72 -12.16 10.33
C ASN A 99 -7.25 -10.82 10.88
N SER A 100 -7.62 -10.78 12.15
CA SER A 100 -8.18 -9.57 12.75
C SER A 100 -7.97 -9.50 14.26
N THR A 101 -8.12 -8.31 14.82
CA THR A 101 -8.13 -8.04 16.26
C THR A 101 -9.30 -7.13 16.64
N ASN A 102 -9.87 -7.35 17.81
CA ASN A 102 -10.82 -6.42 18.45
C ASN A 102 -10.10 -5.38 19.33
N GLY A 103 -8.77 -5.36 19.32
CA GLY A 103 -7.91 -4.49 20.12
C GLY A 103 -7.31 -5.14 21.36
N SER A 104 -7.72 -6.38 21.70
CA SER A 104 -7.16 -7.14 22.82
C SER A 104 -6.14 -8.19 22.37
N GLN A 105 -6.47 -8.99 21.35
CA GLN A 105 -5.60 -10.03 20.80
C GLN A 105 -5.89 -10.23 19.31
N TRP A 106 -4.85 -10.54 18.55
CA TRP A 106 -5.00 -10.94 17.16
C TRP A 106 -5.44 -12.40 17.07
N GLY A 107 -6.25 -12.69 16.07
CA GLY A 107 -6.56 -14.07 15.67
C GLY A 107 -5.42 -14.72 14.89
N ASN A 108 -5.74 -15.85 14.28
CA ASN A 108 -4.85 -16.60 13.40
C ASN A 108 -5.24 -16.41 11.93
N ASP A 109 -4.27 -16.57 11.05
CA ASP A 109 -4.46 -16.50 9.61
C ASP A 109 -5.49 -17.48 9.08
N ARG A 110 -6.27 -16.96 8.13
CA ARG A 110 -7.22 -17.69 7.31
C ARG A 110 -6.94 -17.34 5.85
N GLY A 111 -6.95 -18.34 4.97
CA GLY A 111 -6.83 -18.09 3.54
C GLY A 111 -8.01 -17.30 3.00
N VAL A 112 -7.74 -16.27 2.21
CA VAL A 112 -8.75 -15.61 1.38
C VAL A 112 -8.99 -16.49 0.15
N GLN A 113 -10.19 -17.02 0.03
CA GLN A 113 -10.51 -17.99 -1.02
C GLN A 113 -10.23 -17.41 -2.42
N ASN A 114 -9.53 -18.21 -3.25
CA ASN A 114 -9.21 -17.89 -4.64
C ASN A 114 -8.36 -16.61 -4.85
N CYS A 115 -7.73 -16.09 -3.79
CA CYS A 115 -6.84 -14.94 -3.88
C CYS A 115 -5.38 -15.38 -3.76
N LYS A 116 -4.63 -15.19 -4.85
CA LYS A 116 -3.19 -15.43 -4.90
C LYS A 116 -2.45 -14.19 -5.39
N SER A 117 -1.44 -13.76 -4.65
CA SER A 117 -0.57 -12.64 -4.98
C SER A 117 0.89 -12.97 -4.70
N ASP A 118 1.76 -12.46 -5.55
CA ASP A 118 3.22 -12.42 -5.37
C ASP A 118 3.69 -11.06 -4.81
N ASN A 119 2.76 -10.15 -4.52
CA ASN A 119 2.99 -8.81 -4.00
C ASN A 119 2.15 -8.54 -2.74
N PRO A 120 2.46 -7.48 -1.98
CA PRO A 120 1.58 -7.00 -0.92
C PRO A 120 0.20 -6.62 -1.46
N VAL A 121 -0.80 -6.74 -0.59
CA VAL A 121 -2.21 -6.47 -0.89
C VAL A 121 -2.63 -5.13 -0.28
N ALA A 122 -3.83 -4.66 -0.60
CA ALA A 122 -4.44 -3.48 0.01
C ALA A 122 -5.81 -3.81 0.60
N LEU A 123 -6.17 -3.11 1.67
CA LEU A 123 -7.48 -3.21 2.33
C LEU A 123 -8.10 -1.82 2.46
N ALA A 124 -9.42 -1.73 2.30
CA ALA A 124 -10.19 -0.53 2.62
C ALA A 124 -11.62 -0.90 3.01
N ASP A 125 -12.16 -0.23 4.02
CA ASP A 125 -13.61 -0.25 4.23
C ASP A 125 -14.28 0.62 3.17
N PHE A 126 -15.38 0.12 2.61
CA PHE A 126 -16.20 0.91 1.71
C PHE A 126 -17.64 0.47 1.78
N LYS A 127 -18.51 1.43 2.11
CA LYS A 127 -19.94 1.21 2.34
C LYS A 127 -20.18 0.16 3.44
N THR A 128 -20.49 -1.07 3.06
CA THR A 128 -20.87 -2.16 3.98
C THR A 128 -19.94 -3.37 3.89
N LYS A 129 -18.81 -3.23 3.20
CA LYS A 129 -17.87 -4.31 2.97
C LYS A 129 -16.44 -3.85 3.20
N LEU A 130 -15.60 -4.79 3.60
CA LEU A 130 -14.15 -4.66 3.51
C LEU A 130 -13.73 -5.13 2.11
N TYR A 131 -13.00 -4.30 1.39
CA TYR A 131 -12.44 -4.62 0.09
C TYR A 131 -10.98 -5.01 0.24
N LEU A 132 -10.57 -6.02 -0.53
CA LEU A 132 -9.17 -6.41 -0.70
C LEU A 132 -8.81 -6.26 -2.17
N ALA A 133 -7.76 -5.51 -2.46
CA ALA A 133 -7.21 -5.35 -3.81
C ALA A 133 -5.79 -5.92 -3.88
N PHE A 134 -5.45 -6.59 -4.98
CA PHE A 134 -4.16 -7.27 -5.12
C PHE A 134 -3.77 -7.45 -6.60
N LYS A 135 -2.47 -7.48 -6.87
CA LYS A 135 -1.95 -7.99 -8.15
C LYS A 135 -2.04 -9.52 -8.14
N GLN A 136 -2.65 -10.10 -9.16
CA GLN A 136 -2.73 -11.56 -9.28
C GLN A 136 -1.33 -12.16 -9.43
N ALA A 137 -1.07 -13.28 -8.74
CA ALA A 137 0.19 -14.00 -8.88
C ALA A 137 0.41 -14.44 -10.35
N SER A 138 1.63 -14.28 -10.86
CA SER A 138 2.02 -14.63 -12.24
C SER A 138 1.24 -13.87 -13.34
N SER A 139 0.67 -12.71 -13.01
CA SER A 139 -0.01 -11.81 -13.94
C SER A 139 0.19 -10.36 -13.52
N ASN A 140 0.10 -9.41 -14.45
CA ASN A 140 0.12 -7.99 -14.10
C ASN A 140 -1.28 -7.42 -13.82
N ASN A 141 -2.34 -8.24 -13.94
CA ASN A 141 -3.71 -7.79 -13.72
C ASN A 141 -4.02 -7.59 -12.23
N ILE A 142 -4.81 -6.56 -11.95
CA ILE A 142 -5.29 -6.21 -10.61
C ILE A 142 -6.66 -6.82 -10.39
N TYR A 143 -6.88 -7.38 -9.20
CA TYR A 143 -8.14 -7.99 -8.80
C TYR A 143 -8.63 -7.41 -7.47
N THR A 144 -9.94 -7.50 -7.25
CA THR A 144 -10.60 -7.13 -6.00
C THR A 144 -11.49 -8.26 -5.49
N THR A 145 -11.62 -8.39 -4.18
CA THR A 145 -12.64 -9.24 -3.54
C THR A 145 -13.24 -8.49 -2.34
N THR A 146 -14.36 -8.99 -1.82
CA THR A 146 -15.07 -8.32 -0.73
C THR A 146 -15.39 -9.26 0.42
N PHE A 147 -15.38 -8.72 1.63
CA PHE A 147 -15.76 -9.40 2.86
C PHE A 147 -16.96 -8.69 3.49
N ASN A 148 -17.99 -9.45 3.82
CA ASN A 148 -19.26 -8.92 4.35
C ASN A 148 -19.33 -8.89 5.89
N GLY A 149 -18.25 -9.22 6.59
CA GLY A 149 -18.23 -9.41 8.05
C GLY A 149 -18.22 -10.86 8.49
N SER A 150 -18.55 -11.80 7.61
CA SER A 150 -18.59 -13.23 7.90
C SER A 150 -17.83 -14.08 6.88
N SER A 151 -17.94 -13.76 5.59
CA SER A 151 -17.31 -14.51 4.50
C SER A 151 -16.78 -13.59 3.40
N TRP A 152 -15.70 -14.04 2.76
CA TRP A 152 -15.23 -13.45 1.51
C TRP A 152 -16.15 -13.86 0.35
N ALA A 153 -16.20 -13.03 -0.69
CA ALA A 153 -16.84 -13.40 -1.94
C ALA A 153 -16.15 -14.64 -2.54
N PRO A 154 -16.90 -15.53 -3.22
CA PRO A 154 -16.37 -16.82 -3.67
C PRO A 154 -15.25 -16.69 -4.71
N SER A 155 -15.22 -15.59 -5.46
CA SER A 155 -14.18 -15.32 -6.45
C SER A 155 -13.83 -13.83 -6.49
N PRO A 156 -12.56 -13.47 -6.71
CA PRO A 156 -12.17 -12.10 -6.98
C PRO A 156 -12.62 -11.66 -8.39
N THR A 157 -12.84 -10.36 -8.55
CA THR A 157 -13.21 -9.70 -9.81
C THR A 157 -12.05 -8.85 -10.36
N PRO A 158 -11.74 -8.91 -11.67
CA PRO A 158 -10.68 -8.10 -12.24
C PRO A 158 -11.05 -6.61 -12.24
N VAL A 159 -10.09 -5.75 -11.97
CA VAL A 159 -10.20 -4.29 -12.14
C VAL A 159 -9.78 -3.97 -13.57
N LEU A 160 -10.70 -3.43 -14.38
CA LEU A 160 -10.47 -3.05 -15.78
C LEU A 160 -9.65 -4.12 -16.55
N SER A 161 -10.22 -5.32 -16.72
CA SER A 161 -9.52 -6.50 -17.25
C SER A 161 -8.67 -6.19 -18.50
N GLY A 162 -7.36 -6.43 -18.40
CA GLY A 162 -6.40 -6.23 -19.49
C GLY A 162 -5.90 -4.79 -19.67
N VAL A 163 -6.50 -3.82 -18.95
CA VAL A 163 -6.13 -2.39 -18.96
C VAL A 163 -5.31 -2.07 -17.71
N ALA A 164 -5.92 -2.15 -16.52
CA ALA A 164 -5.22 -1.81 -15.28
C ALA A 164 -4.18 -2.88 -14.93
N LYS A 165 -2.91 -2.50 -15.09
CA LYS A 165 -1.77 -3.40 -14.91
C LYS A 165 -0.68 -2.78 -14.05
N THR A 166 -0.12 -3.59 -13.17
CA THR A 166 1.02 -3.23 -12.32
C THR A 166 1.94 -4.42 -12.13
N THR A 167 3.19 -4.17 -11.75
CA THR A 167 4.14 -5.18 -11.29
C THR A 167 4.33 -5.15 -9.77
N GLN A 168 3.63 -4.25 -9.07
CA GLN A 168 3.83 -3.95 -7.66
C GLN A 168 2.50 -3.95 -6.88
N ALA A 169 2.56 -3.72 -5.57
CA ALA A 169 1.37 -3.54 -4.74
C ALA A 169 0.53 -2.32 -5.17
N VAL A 170 -0.76 -2.38 -4.87
CA VAL A 170 -1.74 -1.32 -5.16
C VAL A 170 -2.13 -0.60 -3.87
N ALA A 171 -2.75 0.58 -3.98
CA ALA A 171 -3.35 1.30 -2.87
C ALA A 171 -4.87 1.36 -3.02
N LEU A 172 -5.59 1.39 -1.91
CA LEU A 172 -7.05 1.42 -1.89
C LEU A 172 -7.54 2.38 -0.80
N ALA A 173 -8.50 3.27 -1.13
CA ALA A 173 -9.14 4.14 -0.13
C ALA A 173 -10.56 4.53 -0.55
N ALA A 174 -11.47 4.60 0.42
CA ALA A 174 -12.78 5.22 0.22
C ALA A 174 -12.66 6.75 0.26
N PHE A 175 -13.25 7.44 -0.71
CA PHE A 175 -13.34 8.89 -0.74
C PHE A 175 -14.67 9.35 -1.35
N GLY A 176 -15.39 10.19 -0.60
CA GLY A 176 -16.75 10.58 -0.97
C GLY A 176 -17.66 9.36 -1.11
N THR A 177 -18.26 9.18 -2.29
CA THR A 177 -19.17 8.06 -2.59
C THR A 177 -18.50 6.92 -3.36
N LYS A 178 -17.18 6.94 -3.50
CA LYS A 178 -16.42 6.02 -4.36
C LYS A 178 -15.27 5.36 -3.61
N LEU A 179 -14.90 4.19 -4.10
CA LEU A 179 -13.66 3.51 -3.79
C LEU A 179 -12.63 3.89 -4.85
N TYR A 180 -11.44 4.32 -4.42
CA TYR A 180 -10.33 4.66 -5.28
C TYR A 180 -9.23 3.62 -5.18
N LEU A 181 -8.66 3.26 -6.33
CA LEU A 181 -7.50 2.39 -6.44
C LEU A 181 -6.42 3.16 -7.19
N ALA A 182 -5.19 3.15 -6.65
CA ALA A 182 -4.03 3.71 -7.32
C ALA A 182 -2.88 2.71 -7.39
N HIS A 183 -2.06 2.78 -8.44
CA HIS A 183 -0.94 1.88 -8.63
C HIS A 183 0.14 2.50 -9.53
N LYS A 184 1.39 2.01 -9.39
CA LYS A 184 2.42 2.25 -10.40
C LYS A 184 2.06 1.50 -11.68
N GLY A 185 2.24 2.12 -12.84
CA GLY A 185 2.09 1.45 -14.13
C GLY A 185 3.04 0.25 -14.26
N ALA A 186 2.62 -0.79 -14.98
CA ALA A 186 3.46 -1.98 -15.19
C ALA A 186 4.73 -1.69 -15.99
N SER A 187 4.64 -0.78 -16.97
CA SER A 187 5.72 -0.51 -17.96
C SER A 187 6.32 0.89 -17.85
N ASP A 188 5.88 1.70 -16.87
CA ASP A 188 6.42 3.03 -16.63
C ASP A 188 6.39 3.38 -15.13
N SER A 189 6.90 4.55 -14.78
CA SER A 189 6.93 5.07 -13.41
C SER A 189 5.72 5.95 -13.09
N LYS A 190 4.68 5.98 -13.93
CA LYS A 190 3.52 6.84 -13.70
C LYS A 190 2.61 6.22 -12.65
N ILE A 191 1.85 7.09 -11.97
CA ILE A 191 0.83 6.68 -11.01
C ILE A 191 -0.53 6.73 -11.69
N PHE A 192 -1.10 5.56 -11.89
CA PHE A 192 -2.45 5.39 -12.42
C PHE A 192 -3.45 5.35 -11.27
N TYR A 193 -4.66 5.84 -11.52
CA TYR A 193 -5.78 5.71 -10.59
C TYR A 193 -7.08 5.45 -11.32
N THR A 194 -7.97 4.71 -10.67
CA THR A 194 -9.36 4.50 -11.08
C THR A 194 -10.28 4.61 -9.87
N SER A 195 -11.58 4.71 -10.12
CA SER A 195 -12.60 4.75 -9.07
C SER A 195 -13.80 3.88 -9.42
N SER A 196 -14.49 3.44 -8.39
CA SER A 196 -15.74 2.70 -8.52
C SER A 196 -16.77 3.20 -7.52
N SER A 197 -18.00 3.40 -8.00
CA SER A 197 -19.11 3.80 -7.12
C SER A 197 -19.73 2.63 -6.37
N ASP A 198 -19.50 1.39 -6.81
CA ASP A 198 -20.06 0.15 -6.23
C ASP A 198 -18.97 -0.86 -5.83
N GLY A 199 -17.71 -0.57 -6.14
CA GLY A 199 -16.55 -1.43 -5.92
C GLY A 199 -16.47 -2.63 -6.88
N ILE A 200 -17.29 -2.66 -7.93
CA ILE A 200 -17.30 -3.73 -8.94
C ILE A 200 -17.05 -3.14 -10.32
N ASN A 201 -17.79 -2.09 -10.68
CA ASN A 201 -17.68 -1.41 -11.96
C ASN A 201 -16.71 -0.23 -11.82
N TRP A 202 -15.51 -0.40 -12.34
CA TRP A 202 -14.45 0.61 -12.33
C TRP A 202 -14.50 1.45 -13.60
N VAL A 203 -14.30 2.76 -13.46
CA VAL A 203 -14.19 3.67 -14.62
C VAL A 203 -12.80 3.56 -15.25
N GLN A 204 -12.64 4.03 -16.49
CA GLN A 204 -11.34 4.10 -17.15
C GLN A 204 -10.28 4.76 -16.25
N GLU A 205 -9.08 4.17 -16.21
CA GLU A 205 -7.97 4.73 -15.43
C GLU A 205 -7.48 6.05 -16.01
N ASN A 206 -7.03 6.94 -15.12
CA ASN A 206 -6.35 8.17 -15.44
C ASN A 206 -4.97 8.17 -14.78
N ILE A 207 -4.11 9.09 -15.20
CA ILE A 207 -2.78 9.26 -14.62
C ILE A 207 -2.80 10.49 -13.71
N VAL A 208 -2.26 10.36 -12.50
CA VAL A 208 -2.04 11.49 -11.61
C VAL A 208 -0.94 12.35 -12.20
N ARG A 209 -1.27 13.57 -12.65
CA ARG A 209 -0.33 14.60 -13.13
C ARG A 209 0.87 14.03 -13.91
N PRO A 210 0.65 13.45 -15.10
CA PRO A 210 1.65 12.69 -15.87
C PRO A 210 2.94 13.47 -16.20
N GLU A 211 2.90 14.80 -16.08
CA GLU A 211 4.01 15.71 -16.35
C GLU A 211 5.02 15.85 -15.20
N VAL A 212 4.63 15.53 -13.96
CA VAL A 212 5.47 15.78 -12.76
C VAL A 212 5.39 14.71 -11.67
N VAL A 213 4.43 13.77 -11.75
CA VAL A 213 4.25 12.73 -10.74
C VAL A 213 4.74 11.39 -11.27
N SER A 214 5.74 10.83 -10.60
CA SER A 214 6.26 9.49 -10.89
C SER A 214 6.77 8.79 -9.63
N THR A 215 6.80 7.46 -9.65
CA THR A 215 7.30 6.62 -8.57
C THR A 215 7.89 5.31 -9.10
N THR A 216 8.80 4.72 -8.33
CA THR A 216 9.38 3.40 -8.60
C THR A 216 8.89 2.32 -7.62
N VAL A 217 8.06 2.70 -6.64
CA VAL A 217 7.57 1.83 -5.55
C VAL A 217 6.06 1.99 -5.39
N PRO A 218 5.36 1.11 -4.64
CA PRO A 218 3.96 1.32 -4.30
C PRO A 218 3.64 2.69 -3.67
N VAL A 219 2.39 3.11 -3.85
CA VAL A 219 1.85 4.39 -3.36
C VAL A 219 0.93 4.16 -2.16
N ALA A 220 0.57 5.23 -1.44
CA ALA A 220 -0.45 5.21 -0.39
C ALA A 220 -1.61 6.15 -0.70
N LEU A 221 -2.82 5.78 -0.27
CA LEU A 221 -4.03 6.60 -0.36
C LEU A 221 -4.68 6.76 1.02
N ALA A 222 -5.20 7.94 1.32
CA ALA A 222 -6.11 8.16 2.45
C ALA A 222 -7.03 9.37 2.22
N ALA A 223 -8.29 9.26 2.60
CA ALA A 223 -9.20 10.40 2.62
C ALA A 223 -9.04 11.19 3.93
N PHE A 224 -8.83 12.50 3.83
CA PHE A 224 -8.68 13.39 4.98
C PHE A 224 -9.29 14.75 4.68
N LYS A 225 -10.15 15.25 5.58
CA LYS A 225 -10.76 16.59 5.52
C LYS A 225 -11.33 16.98 4.14
N GLY A 226 -12.05 16.05 3.50
CA GLY A 226 -12.70 16.29 2.21
C GLY A 226 -11.77 16.20 1.00
N ASN A 227 -10.53 15.74 1.17
CA ASN A 227 -9.61 15.45 0.08
C ASN A 227 -9.18 13.98 0.10
N LEU A 228 -8.90 13.42 -1.07
CA LEU A 228 -8.13 12.19 -1.21
C LEU A 228 -6.65 12.55 -1.35
N TYR A 229 -5.83 12.10 -0.42
CA TYR A 229 -4.38 12.24 -0.45
C TYR A 229 -3.74 11.03 -1.09
N LEU A 230 -2.71 11.28 -1.89
CA LEU A 230 -1.80 10.28 -2.43
C LEU A 230 -0.39 10.63 -1.98
N ALA A 231 0.30 9.69 -1.34
CA ALA A 231 1.70 9.84 -0.93
C ALA A 231 2.58 8.77 -1.57
N TYR A 232 3.81 9.13 -1.92
CA TYR A 232 4.71 8.29 -2.70
C TYR A 232 6.18 8.70 -2.52
N LYS A 233 7.09 7.73 -2.64
CA LYS A 233 8.51 8.00 -2.90
C LYS A 233 8.67 8.24 -4.39
N GLY A 234 9.37 9.29 -4.79
CA GLY A 234 9.59 9.55 -6.21
C GLY A 234 9.73 11.04 -6.45
N SER A 235 9.60 11.48 -7.69
CA SER A 235 9.93 12.85 -8.06
C SER A 235 9.41 13.14 -9.47
N PRO A 236 9.75 14.29 -10.07
CA PRO A 236 10.21 14.32 -11.46
C PRO A 236 11.50 13.47 -11.74
N ASP A 237 12.37 13.20 -10.75
CA ASP A 237 13.78 12.75 -10.87
C ASP A 237 14.17 11.47 -10.05
N SER A 238 13.26 10.52 -9.80
CA SER A 238 13.58 9.22 -9.15
C SER A 238 14.32 9.26 -7.78
N ASN A 239 14.23 10.35 -7.04
CA ASN A 239 14.89 10.50 -5.73
C ASN A 239 14.26 9.64 -4.61
N THR A 240 14.83 9.75 -3.41
CA THR A 240 14.38 9.06 -2.18
C THR A 240 13.44 9.92 -1.32
N ASN A 241 13.11 11.13 -1.74
CA ASN A 241 12.24 12.02 -0.99
C ASN A 241 10.80 11.53 -1.07
N ILE A 242 10.01 11.89 -0.05
CA ILE A 242 8.58 11.59 0.01
C ILE A 242 7.80 12.80 -0.50
N TYR A 243 6.86 12.56 -1.41
CA TYR A 243 5.96 13.57 -1.93
C TYR A 243 4.52 13.19 -1.64
N TYR A 244 3.65 14.21 -1.63
CA TYR A 244 2.22 14.01 -1.58
C TYR A 244 1.48 14.97 -2.51
N THR A 245 0.34 14.54 -3.01
CA THR A 245 -0.64 15.36 -3.73
C THR A 245 -2.03 15.01 -3.23
N TRP A 246 -3.02 15.84 -3.55
CA TRP A 246 -4.40 15.60 -3.17
C TRP A 246 -5.38 16.09 -4.22
N THR A 247 -6.62 15.62 -4.10
CA THR A 247 -7.75 16.08 -4.89
C THR A 247 -8.99 16.21 -4.01
N SER A 248 -9.79 17.25 -4.23
CA SER A 248 -11.06 17.48 -3.53
C SER A 248 -12.27 16.90 -4.27
N ASP A 249 -12.11 16.56 -5.55
CA ASP A 249 -13.18 16.02 -6.41
C ASP A 249 -12.88 14.61 -6.95
N GLY A 250 -11.67 14.10 -6.67
CA GLY A 250 -11.25 12.78 -7.09
C GLY A 250 -10.78 12.70 -8.55
N VAL A 251 -10.57 13.84 -9.21
CA VAL A 251 -10.13 13.90 -10.61
C VAL A 251 -9.01 14.94 -10.81
N ASN A 252 -9.19 16.14 -10.25
CA ASN A 252 -8.25 17.24 -10.39
C ASN A 252 -7.23 17.21 -9.24
N TRP A 253 -6.06 16.64 -9.52
CA TRP A 253 -4.96 16.53 -8.55
C TRP A 253 -4.12 17.80 -8.49
N GLN A 254 -3.77 18.22 -7.27
CA GLN A 254 -2.93 19.39 -7.04
C GLN A 254 -1.46 19.13 -7.42
N PHE A 255 -0.68 20.20 -7.56
CA PHE A 255 0.76 20.05 -7.79
C PHE A 255 1.40 19.32 -6.59
N PRO A 256 2.27 18.32 -6.81
CA PRO A 256 2.85 17.56 -5.72
C PRO A 256 3.72 18.45 -4.81
N MET A 257 3.61 18.24 -3.51
CA MET A 257 4.42 18.89 -2.50
C MET A 257 5.46 17.91 -1.96
N GLU A 258 6.69 18.39 -1.81
CA GLU A 258 7.74 17.64 -1.12
C GLU A 258 7.50 17.67 0.39
N LEU A 259 7.48 16.49 1.03
CA LEU A 259 7.24 16.37 2.45
C LEU A 259 8.42 16.94 3.23
N LEU A 260 8.15 17.91 4.11
CA LEU A 260 9.13 18.52 5.01
C LEU A 260 10.44 18.92 4.32
N LEU A 261 10.36 19.47 3.10
CA LEU A 261 11.52 19.91 2.30
C LEU A 261 12.58 18.82 2.08
N GLY A 262 12.15 17.56 1.92
CA GLY A 262 13.02 16.44 1.61
C GLY A 262 13.81 15.89 2.80
N ILE A 263 13.52 16.33 4.02
CA ILE A 263 14.11 15.77 5.25
C ILE A 263 13.80 14.27 5.38
N PRO A 264 12.53 13.81 5.31
CA PRO A 264 12.23 12.39 5.31
C PRO A 264 12.55 11.78 3.94
N GLN A 265 13.39 10.76 3.96
CA GLN A 265 13.76 9.97 2.79
C GLN A 265 13.47 8.50 3.03
N THR A 266 13.11 7.79 1.98
CA THR A 266 12.85 6.34 2.00
C THR A 266 13.25 5.69 0.68
N ASN A 267 13.56 4.39 0.71
CA ASN A 267 13.67 3.55 -0.49
C ASN A 267 12.42 2.66 -0.69
N ALA A 268 11.56 2.59 0.33
CA ALA A 268 10.38 1.75 0.38
C ALA A 268 9.09 2.58 0.17
N PRO A 269 7.93 1.93 0.02
CA PRO A 269 6.64 2.62 0.10
C PRO A 269 6.40 3.29 1.44
N VAL A 270 5.43 4.20 1.43
CA VAL A 270 4.90 4.87 2.62
C VAL A 270 3.51 4.37 2.93
N SER A 271 2.99 4.67 4.12
CA SER A 271 1.61 4.39 4.49
C SER A 271 0.93 5.63 5.07
N LEU A 272 -0.39 5.74 4.88
CA LEU A 272 -1.22 6.83 5.38
C LEU A 272 -2.35 6.29 6.26
N ALA A 273 -2.70 7.02 7.31
CA ALA A 273 -3.90 6.76 8.11
C ALA A 273 -4.42 8.04 8.76
N VAL A 274 -5.71 8.07 9.09
CA VAL A 274 -6.34 9.22 9.76
C VAL A 274 -6.75 8.84 11.17
N LEU A 275 -6.25 9.57 12.17
CA LEU A 275 -6.62 9.42 13.57
C LEU A 275 -6.88 10.79 14.19
N ASN A 276 -7.96 10.94 14.95
CA ASN A 276 -8.25 12.13 15.74
C ASN A 276 -8.09 13.46 14.96
N ASN A 277 -8.66 13.51 13.75
CA ASN A 277 -8.63 14.65 12.85
C ASN A 277 -7.20 15.08 12.40
N LYS A 278 -6.26 14.13 12.38
CA LYS A 278 -4.94 14.28 11.78
C LYS A 278 -4.69 13.19 10.75
N LEU A 279 -4.04 13.55 9.66
CA LEU A 279 -3.45 12.61 8.73
C LEU A 279 -2.04 12.25 9.22
N TYR A 280 -1.75 10.96 9.27
CA TYR A 280 -0.46 10.40 9.64
C TYR A 280 0.18 9.78 8.42
N LEU A 281 1.50 9.92 8.30
CA LEU A 281 2.33 9.22 7.35
C LEU A 281 3.38 8.44 8.11
N ALA A 282 3.58 7.17 7.76
CA ALA A 282 4.66 6.34 8.26
C ALA A 282 5.54 5.85 7.11
N HIS A 283 6.85 5.79 7.36
CA HIS A 283 7.82 5.32 6.36
C HIS A 283 9.04 4.69 7.05
N GLN A 284 9.78 3.88 6.30
CA GLN A 284 11.11 3.45 6.69
C GLN A 284 12.14 4.51 6.29
N SER A 285 13.20 4.69 7.08
CA SER A 285 14.35 5.51 6.72
C SER A 285 15.05 5.00 5.46
N ALA A 286 15.60 5.90 4.63
CA ALA A 286 16.43 5.52 3.48
C ALA A 286 17.82 5.02 3.90
N THR A 287 18.29 5.38 5.10
CA THR A 287 19.68 5.12 5.54
C THR A 287 19.81 3.99 6.54
N ASP A 288 18.71 3.58 7.16
CA ASP A 288 18.68 2.51 8.16
C ASP A 288 17.31 1.81 8.19
N SER A 289 17.17 0.83 9.08
CA SER A 289 15.96 0.03 9.21
C SER A 289 14.85 0.71 10.04
N SER A 290 15.07 1.89 10.61
CA SER A 290 14.13 2.52 11.54
C SER A 290 12.85 3.01 10.86
N ILE A 291 11.75 2.98 11.59
CA ILE A 291 10.45 3.47 11.13
C ILE A 291 10.19 4.85 11.74
N PHE A 292 9.77 5.78 10.89
CA PHE A 292 9.44 7.15 11.24
C PHE A 292 7.96 7.43 10.98
N TYR A 293 7.44 8.47 11.65
CA TYR A 293 6.13 9.02 11.38
C TYR A 293 6.10 10.54 11.52
N THR A 294 5.24 11.14 10.70
CA THR A 294 4.82 12.54 10.84
C THR A 294 3.30 12.65 10.76
N SER A 295 2.77 13.81 11.13
CA SER A 295 1.34 14.08 11.05
C SER A 295 1.04 15.51 10.63
N THR A 296 -0.14 15.73 10.09
CA THR A 296 -0.67 17.05 9.80
C THR A 296 -2.12 17.15 10.27
N SER A 297 -2.49 18.32 10.77
CA SER A 297 -3.87 18.62 11.18
C SER A 297 -4.68 19.29 10.08
N ASP A 298 -4.05 19.78 9.01
CA ASP A 298 -4.70 20.52 7.92
C ASP A 298 -4.40 19.95 6.54
N GLY A 299 -3.49 18.97 6.44
CA GLY A 299 -3.13 18.31 5.20
C GLY A 299 -1.99 18.99 4.44
N ILE A 300 -1.41 20.06 4.98
CA ILE A 300 -0.36 20.87 4.33
C ILE A 300 0.82 21.11 5.28
N ASN A 301 0.53 21.52 6.51
CA ASN A 301 1.53 21.81 7.52
C ASN A 301 1.83 20.54 8.33
N TRP A 302 2.87 19.82 7.91
CA TRP A 302 3.34 18.61 8.57
C TRP A 302 4.22 18.94 9.77
N GLN A 303 4.06 18.15 10.83
CA GLN A 303 4.91 18.22 12.02
C GLN A 303 6.30 17.65 11.74
N PRO A 304 7.30 17.92 12.60
CA PRO A 304 8.60 17.28 12.48
C PRO A 304 8.48 15.76 12.40
N ASP A 305 9.36 15.14 11.62
CA ASP A 305 9.42 13.70 11.48
C ASP A 305 10.02 13.07 12.74
N LEU A 306 9.39 12.01 13.25
CA LEU A 306 9.71 11.40 14.53
C LEU A 306 9.95 9.91 14.37
N ALA A 307 11.03 9.40 14.98
CA ALA A 307 11.26 7.96 15.05
C ALA A 307 10.18 7.29 15.91
N ILE A 308 9.71 6.13 15.46
CA ILE A 308 8.88 5.22 16.26
C ILE A 308 9.82 4.38 17.13
N PRO A 309 9.78 4.51 18.46
CA PRO A 309 10.71 3.80 19.33
C PRO A 309 10.67 2.28 19.11
N TYR A 310 11.85 1.66 19.00
CA TYR A 310 12.02 0.20 18.84
C TYR A 310 11.40 -0.40 17.57
N ALA A 311 10.97 0.43 16.60
CA ALA A 311 10.43 -0.05 15.33
C ALA A 311 11.52 -0.07 14.25
N SER A 312 11.81 -1.25 13.71
CA SER A 312 12.76 -1.40 12.59
C SER A 312 12.38 -2.56 11.65
N MET A 313 12.76 -2.44 10.38
CA MET A 313 12.59 -3.43 9.31
C MET A 313 13.90 -3.51 8.50
N GLU A 314 14.62 -4.64 8.52
CA GLU A 314 15.76 -4.83 7.59
C GLU A 314 15.26 -5.42 6.27
N GLU A 315 15.87 -4.95 5.18
CA GLU A 315 15.98 -5.73 3.94
C GLU A 315 17.17 -6.69 4.10
N GLN A 316 17.00 -7.94 3.63
CA GLN A 316 18.11 -8.88 3.47
C GLN A 316 18.67 -8.77 2.05
#